data_AF-A0A6A6YAZ7-F1
#
_entry.id   AF-A0A6A6YAZ7-F1
#
_cell.length_a   1.000
_cell.length_b   1.000
_cell.length_c   1.000
_cell.angle_alpha   90.00
_cell.angle_beta   90.00
_cell.angle_gamma   90.00
#
_symmetry.space_group_name_H-M   'P 1'
#
loop_
_entity.id
_entity.type
_entity.pdbx_description
1 polymer ?
#
loop_
_entity_poly.entity_id
_entity_poly.type
_entity_poly.pdbx_seq_one_letter_code
_entity_poly.pdbx_strand_id
1 'polypeptide(L)'
;MLPAHRDHSIKTQSAMPSRHHGSLWSAGPTGAHVEASQHGGNNYVSKADFHALQLRVLALEAKMGVVTDSPASSATLDGVDVVEVIEALNINGKSEKPDPVTVSVPPHLRGKRVDPEPPKKAAPLEGKEKETVMPSKEDIYTQFSHKLPMFIRNLTPLPDSNINIIPPTTTTKTMTFTLDFIRSFLGGIEWSPGLFYVPPSHGRSVLPTRTFYLLDGTYQPYLPVGPGAHGAILTAFFNENPEEYDGDEAGAAYENVPVFICNSQYTKQIEYPFQQELNGATPPGREGKHLQTRYTYYGTYSQSRWSDKLDYDRLQEDVPHSTKMHIAETLSEVGRPEWVTEALMKHFFPKPEYEGRLPKGGKIGGAAGNLGARTNITEESEEEAVQTQIEHDIASYLRKLETWDKDSRMKIKLLKKENILEAFEKPDVDDPPGLRLFWEYLECVGWDKGFYNTMVEQMLKSASR
;
A
#
# COMPACT_ATOMS: atom_id res chain seq x y z
N MET A 1 39.58 44.78 -30.47
CA MET A 1 38.41 45.07 -31.31
C MET A 1 37.17 44.71 -30.52
N LEU A 2 36.31 45.70 -30.28
CA LEU A 2 35.14 45.68 -29.39
C LEU A 2 33.93 44.93 -30.00
N PRO A 3 32.87 44.66 -29.19
CA PRO A 3 31.85 43.63 -29.38
C PRO A 3 30.47 44.20 -29.77
N ALA A 4 29.45 43.34 -29.89
CA ALA A 4 28.05 43.76 -30.06
C ALA A 4 27.16 43.32 -28.88
N HIS A 5 26.63 44.33 -28.21
CA HIS A 5 25.54 44.33 -27.22
C HIS A 5 24.20 43.87 -27.79
N ARG A 6 23.29 43.43 -26.90
CA ARG A 6 21.92 43.94 -26.88
C ARG A 6 21.29 43.87 -25.48
N ASP A 7 20.95 45.05 -24.99
CA ASP A 7 20.13 45.36 -23.82
C ASP A 7 18.76 45.91 -24.26
N HIS A 8 17.87 46.06 -23.26
CA HIS A 8 16.59 46.81 -23.20
C HIS A 8 15.32 45.93 -23.26
N SER A 9 14.27 46.12 -22.45
CA SER A 9 13.91 47.24 -21.56
C SER A 9 12.83 46.82 -20.55
N ILE A 10 12.83 47.53 -19.42
CA ILE A 10 11.84 47.56 -18.34
C ILE A 10 10.58 48.35 -18.76
N LYS A 11 9.39 47.94 -18.31
CA LYS A 11 8.29 48.86 -17.96
C LYS A 11 7.49 48.38 -16.74
N THR A 12 7.53 49.20 -15.70
CA THR A 12 6.65 49.26 -14.52
C THR A 12 5.46 50.20 -14.76
N GLN A 13 4.44 50.11 -13.89
CA GLN A 13 3.30 51.02 -13.56
C GLN A 13 1.95 50.28 -13.66
N SER A 14 0.92 50.50 -12.85
CA SER A 14 0.64 51.32 -11.66
C SER A 14 -0.74 50.87 -11.10
N ALA A 15 -1.03 51.26 -9.86
CA ALA A 15 -2.16 50.91 -9.01
C ALA A 15 -3.54 51.53 -9.37
N MET A 16 -4.62 50.84 -8.89
CA MET A 16 -5.90 51.32 -8.27
C MET A 16 -6.80 52.32 -9.06
N PRO A 17 -8.15 52.45 -8.82
CA PRO A 17 -8.83 52.35 -7.51
C PRO A 17 -10.28 51.79 -7.44
N SER A 18 -10.73 51.71 -6.19
CA SER A 18 -12.05 51.45 -5.58
C SER A 18 -13.25 52.31 -6.04
N ARG A 19 -14.47 51.77 -5.90
CA ARG A 19 -15.80 52.39 -5.58
C ARG A 19 -16.91 51.33 -5.78
N HIS A 20 -18.10 51.32 -5.16
CA HIS A 20 -18.71 51.80 -3.91
C HIS A 20 -20.17 51.25 -3.91
N HIS A 21 -20.75 51.02 -2.72
CA HIS A 21 -22.18 51.05 -2.35
C HIS A 21 -23.20 49.99 -2.81
N GLY A 22 -23.98 49.50 -1.82
CA GLY A 22 -25.32 48.96 -1.99
C GLY A 22 -25.82 48.22 -0.75
N SER A 23 -26.70 48.84 0.04
CA SER A 23 -27.20 48.38 1.34
C SER A 23 -28.72 48.19 1.30
N LEU A 24 -29.21 47.30 2.19
CA LEU A 24 -30.57 47.17 2.74
C LEU A 24 -31.70 46.66 1.82
N TRP A 25 -32.47 45.67 2.29
CA TRP A 25 -33.84 45.84 2.81
C TRP A 25 -34.36 44.54 3.43
N SER A 26 -35.13 44.69 4.51
CA SER A 26 -35.78 43.67 5.33
C SER A 26 -37.27 43.56 4.95
N ALA A 27 -37.89 42.37 5.06
CA ALA A 27 -39.29 42.17 5.50
C ALA A 27 -39.72 40.69 5.36
N GLY A 28 -40.24 40.09 6.44
CA GLY A 28 -41.35 39.10 6.37
C GLY A 28 -42.68 39.82 6.61
N PRO A 29 -43.78 39.17 7.05
CA PRO A 29 -44.15 37.74 7.07
C PRO A 29 -45.59 37.48 6.55
N THR A 30 -46.04 36.21 6.55
CA THR A 30 -47.42 35.63 6.69
C THR A 30 -47.40 34.26 5.98
N GLY A 31 -47.95 33.14 6.43
CA GLY A 31 -49.01 32.85 7.40
C GLY A 31 -50.16 32.14 6.67
N ALA A 32 -50.28 30.81 6.81
CA ALA A 32 -51.53 30.03 6.99
C ALA A 32 -51.60 28.65 6.29
N HIS A 33 -52.36 27.79 6.96
CA HIS A 33 -53.09 26.59 6.54
C HIS A 33 -52.47 25.19 6.69
N VAL A 34 -52.94 24.55 7.77
CA VAL A 34 -52.98 23.12 8.06
C VAL A 34 -54.19 22.53 7.33
N GLU A 35 -53.99 21.48 6.54
CA GLU A 35 -55.03 20.51 6.20
C GLU A 35 -54.45 19.10 6.29
N ALA A 36 -55.08 18.28 7.14
CA ALA A 36 -54.78 16.87 7.30
C ALA A 36 -55.56 16.07 6.24
N SER A 37 -54.86 15.20 5.50
CA SER A 37 -55.51 14.17 4.70
C SER A 37 -54.85 12.82 4.98
N GLN A 38 -55.65 11.92 5.56
CA GLN A 38 -55.37 10.51 5.75
C GLN A 38 -55.47 9.81 4.38
N HIS A 39 -54.37 9.28 3.84
CA HIS A 39 -54.40 8.27 2.79
C HIS A 39 -53.49 7.10 3.18
N GLY A 40 -54.06 5.90 3.17
CA GLY A 40 -53.37 4.65 3.48
C GLY A 40 -52.26 4.38 2.47
N GLY A 41 -51.03 4.27 2.98
CA GLY A 41 -49.85 3.95 2.18
C GLY A 41 -49.82 2.45 1.86
N ASN A 42 -50.02 2.14 0.59
CA ASN A 42 -49.31 1.01 0.00
C ASN A 42 -47.82 1.39 -0.03
N ASN A 43 -46.97 0.53 0.52
CA ASN A 43 -45.52 0.69 0.50
C ASN A 43 -45.00 0.51 -0.93
N TYR A 44 -45.09 1.57 -1.73
CA TYR A 44 -44.36 1.70 -2.98
C TYR A 44 -43.00 2.31 -2.67
N VAL A 45 -41.94 1.61 -3.10
CA VAL A 45 -40.60 2.18 -3.17
C VAL A 45 -40.65 3.20 -4.31
N SER A 46 -40.52 4.47 -3.98
CA SER A 46 -40.55 5.54 -4.97
C SER A 46 -39.29 5.50 -5.83
N LYS A 47 -39.34 6.05 -7.04
CA LYS A 47 -38.14 6.23 -7.89
C LYS A 47 -37.00 6.96 -7.16
N ALA A 48 -37.34 7.79 -6.16
CA ALA A 48 -36.37 8.45 -5.30
C ALA A 48 -35.66 7.48 -4.33
N ASP A 49 -36.35 6.45 -3.84
CA ASP A 49 -35.77 5.42 -2.98
C ASP A 49 -34.80 4.51 -3.75
N PHE A 50 -35.08 4.24 -5.02
CA PHE A 50 -34.15 3.53 -5.91
C PHE A 50 -32.87 4.34 -6.18
N HIS A 51 -33.00 5.63 -6.45
CA HIS A 51 -31.86 6.52 -6.60
C HIS A 51 -31.04 6.61 -5.30
N ALA A 52 -31.71 6.63 -4.13
CA ALA A 52 -31.05 6.58 -2.84
C ALA A 52 -30.31 5.24 -2.59
N LEU A 53 -30.85 4.12 -3.09
CA LEU A 53 -30.18 2.82 -3.07
C LEU A 53 -28.97 2.79 -3.99
N GLN A 54 -29.06 3.32 -5.21
CA GLN A 54 -27.92 3.46 -6.11
C GLN A 54 -26.83 4.36 -5.51
N LEU A 55 -27.21 5.50 -4.92
CA LEU A 55 -26.27 6.36 -4.20
C LEU A 55 -25.67 5.68 -2.98
N ARG A 56 -26.42 4.84 -2.25
CA ARG A 56 -25.89 4.03 -1.14
C ARG A 56 -24.93 2.96 -1.62
N VAL A 57 -25.21 2.29 -2.74
CA VAL A 57 -24.31 1.33 -3.36
C VAL A 57 -23.03 2.03 -3.80
N LEU A 58 -23.13 3.14 -4.53
CA LEU A 58 -21.99 3.94 -4.96
C LEU A 58 -21.20 4.52 -3.77
N ALA A 59 -21.86 4.98 -2.72
CA ALA A 59 -21.20 5.48 -1.52
C ALA A 59 -20.52 4.35 -0.73
N LEU A 60 -21.11 3.15 -0.69
CA LEU A 60 -20.49 1.97 -0.10
C LEU A 60 -19.32 1.50 -0.96
N GLU A 61 -19.46 1.46 -2.29
CA GLU A 61 -18.38 1.12 -3.22
C GLU A 61 -17.22 2.11 -3.13
N ALA A 62 -17.50 3.41 -3.06
CA ALA A 62 -16.49 4.45 -2.84
C ALA A 62 -15.83 4.31 -1.47
N LYS A 63 -16.59 4.06 -0.41
CA LYS A 63 -16.06 3.82 0.94
C LYS A 63 -15.27 2.51 1.07
N MET A 64 -15.54 1.54 0.19
CA MET A 64 -14.85 0.25 0.13
C MET A 64 -13.76 0.19 -0.96
N GLY A 65 -13.40 1.31 -1.59
CA GLY A 65 -12.33 1.38 -2.60
C GLY A 65 -12.61 0.59 -3.89
N VAL A 66 -13.87 0.40 -4.28
CA VAL A 66 -14.25 -0.45 -5.43
C VAL A 66 -14.31 0.32 -6.75
N VAL A 67 -14.40 1.66 -6.73
CA VAL A 67 -14.42 2.48 -7.95
C VAL A 67 -13.01 2.98 -8.25
N THR A 68 -12.23 2.24 -9.02
CA THR A 68 -10.92 2.69 -9.51
C THR A 68 -10.91 3.13 -10.98
N ASP A 69 -12.02 3.06 -11.72
CA ASP A 69 -12.07 3.51 -13.12
C ASP A 69 -13.46 4.03 -13.51
N SER A 70 -13.73 5.30 -13.26
CA SER A 70 -14.79 6.03 -13.98
C SER A 70 -14.49 7.54 -13.98
N PRO A 71 -14.43 8.21 -15.16
CA PRO A 71 -14.12 9.63 -15.29
C PRO A 71 -15.34 10.51 -14.96
N ALA A 72 -16.01 10.24 -13.83
CA ALA A 72 -17.25 10.88 -13.41
C ALA A 72 -17.10 11.75 -12.15
N SER A 73 -15.88 12.17 -11.79
CA SER A 73 -15.68 13.06 -10.63
C SER A 73 -16.04 14.53 -10.88
N SER A 74 -16.71 14.86 -12.00
CA SER A 74 -17.20 16.22 -12.27
C SER A 74 -18.69 16.31 -12.66
N ALA A 75 -19.48 15.26 -12.45
CA ALA A 75 -20.91 15.31 -12.74
C ALA A 75 -21.70 15.89 -11.54
N THR A 76 -21.89 17.22 -11.53
CA THR A 76 -23.03 17.83 -10.84
C THR A 76 -24.30 17.46 -11.60
N LEU A 77 -25.03 16.47 -11.08
CA LEU A 77 -26.39 16.16 -11.52
C LEU A 77 -27.36 16.69 -10.46
N ASP A 78 -28.12 17.71 -10.84
CA ASP A 78 -29.26 18.29 -10.11
C ASP A 78 -29.02 18.78 -8.67
N GLY A 79 -27.83 19.33 -8.38
CA GLY A 79 -27.64 20.24 -7.23
C GLY A 79 -27.79 19.63 -5.83
N VAL A 80 -27.68 18.31 -5.70
CA VAL A 80 -27.68 17.62 -4.39
C VAL A 80 -26.25 17.27 -4.01
N ASP A 81 -25.79 17.83 -2.89
CA ASP A 81 -24.49 17.51 -2.29
C ASP A 81 -24.56 16.12 -1.65
N VAL A 82 -23.72 15.20 -2.14
CA VAL A 82 -23.65 13.80 -1.68
C VAL A 82 -23.29 13.71 -0.20
N VAL A 83 -22.56 14.70 0.33
CA VAL A 83 -22.19 14.78 1.76
C VAL A 83 -23.43 15.08 2.62
N GLU A 84 -24.34 15.92 2.14
CA GLU A 84 -25.54 16.34 2.87
C GLU A 84 -26.58 15.20 2.97
N VAL A 85 -26.65 14.32 1.95
CA VAL A 85 -27.49 13.11 1.96
C VAL A 85 -26.99 12.07 2.97
N ILE A 86 -25.68 11.97 3.17
CA ILE A 86 -25.07 11.03 4.13
C ILE A 86 -25.35 11.47 5.58
N GLU A 87 -25.32 12.77 5.87
CA GLU A 87 -25.68 13.30 7.20
C GLU A 87 -27.18 13.21 7.50
N ALA A 88 -28.05 13.43 6.50
CA ALA A 88 -29.51 13.37 6.67
C ALA A 88 -30.05 11.96 6.95
N LEU A 89 -29.33 10.90 6.58
CA LEU A 89 -29.73 9.51 6.78
C LEU A 89 -29.29 8.91 8.13
N ASN A 90 -28.61 9.69 8.99
CA ASN A 90 -28.14 9.25 10.31
C ASN A 90 -29.23 9.39 11.42
N ILE A 91 -30.51 9.22 11.07
CA ILE A 91 -31.64 9.36 12.00
C ILE A 91 -31.93 8.02 12.68
N ASN A 92 -31.57 7.95 13.97
CA ASN A 92 -32.16 7.12 15.04
C ASN A 92 -32.96 5.86 14.62
N GLY A 93 -32.25 4.78 14.29
CA GLY A 93 -32.80 3.43 14.31
C GLY A 93 -32.62 2.80 15.69
N LYS A 94 -33.72 2.52 16.41
CA LYS A 94 -33.69 1.71 17.63
C LYS A 94 -33.08 0.34 17.31
N SER A 95 -31.95 0.04 17.97
CA SER A 95 -31.29 -1.26 17.92
C SER A 95 -32.20 -2.35 18.48
N GLU A 96 -32.71 -3.22 17.62
CA GLU A 96 -33.01 -4.59 18.00
C GLU A 96 -31.68 -5.32 18.19
N LYS A 97 -31.55 -6.05 19.31
CA LYS A 97 -30.36 -6.87 19.58
C LYS A 97 -30.29 -7.98 18.51
N PRO A 98 -29.21 -8.07 17.72
CA PRO A 98 -29.01 -9.24 16.88
C PRO A 98 -28.76 -10.46 17.77
N ASP A 99 -29.29 -11.60 17.34
CA ASP A 99 -28.97 -12.91 17.94
C ASP A 99 -27.45 -13.12 18.01
N PRO A 100 -26.94 -13.83 19.02
CA PRO A 100 -25.52 -14.11 19.14
C PRO A 100 -25.05 -14.93 17.93
N VAL A 101 -24.42 -14.27 16.96
CA VAL A 101 -23.73 -14.92 15.86
C VAL A 101 -22.58 -15.72 16.46
N THR A 102 -22.71 -17.04 16.43
CA THR A 102 -21.62 -17.95 16.78
C THR A 102 -20.58 -17.87 15.67
N VAL A 103 -19.51 -17.11 15.92
CA VAL A 103 -18.38 -16.99 15.00
C VAL A 103 -17.68 -18.35 14.89
N SER A 104 -18.05 -19.10 13.86
CA SER A 104 -17.37 -20.34 13.48
C SER A 104 -15.98 -20.01 12.93
N VAL A 105 -14.94 -20.34 13.70
CA VAL A 105 -13.55 -20.28 13.24
C VAL A 105 -13.39 -21.29 12.08
N PRO A 106 -12.97 -20.86 10.87
CA PRO A 106 -12.73 -21.76 9.74
C PRO A 106 -11.81 -22.94 10.12
N PRO A 107 -12.05 -24.16 9.59
CA PRO A 107 -11.28 -25.35 9.98
C PRO A 107 -9.76 -25.19 9.86
N HIS A 108 -9.28 -24.39 8.90
CA HIS A 108 -7.86 -24.14 8.67
C HIS A 108 -7.21 -23.19 9.71
N LEU A 109 -8.00 -22.40 10.46
CA LEU A 109 -7.49 -21.56 11.56
C LEU A 109 -7.61 -22.25 12.93
N ARG A 110 -8.21 -23.44 12.97
CA ARG A 110 -8.30 -24.29 14.16
C ARG A 110 -6.95 -24.97 14.37
N GLY A 111 -6.04 -24.29 15.06
CA GLY A 111 -4.76 -24.88 15.44
C GLY A 111 -4.97 -26.27 16.05
N LYS A 112 -4.38 -27.32 15.43
CA LYS A 112 -4.40 -28.68 15.99
C LYS A 112 -3.78 -28.62 17.38
N ARG A 113 -4.58 -28.90 18.41
CA ARG A 113 -4.06 -29.15 19.75
C ARG A 113 -3.26 -30.44 19.68
N VAL A 114 -1.94 -30.33 19.65
CA VAL A 114 -1.05 -31.48 19.80
C VAL A 114 -1.02 -31.78 21.29
N ASP A 115 -1.72 -32.83 21.71
CA ASP A 115 -1.61 -33.32 23.08
C ASP A 115 -0.16 -33.76 23.32
N PRO A 116 0.48 -33.36 24.44
CA PRO A 116 1.85 -33.76 24.73
C PRO A 116 1.91 -35.29 24.92
N GLU A 117 2.61 -35.97 24.01
CA GLU A 117 2.91 -37.40 24.13
C GLU A 117 3.76 -37.62 25.41
N PRO A 118 3.41 -38.59 26.28
CA PRO A 118 4.20 -38.85 27.48
C PRO A 118 5.62 -39.29 27.13
N PRO A 119 6.63 -38.89 27.93
CA PRO A 119 8.03 -39.12 27.60
C PRO A 119 8.35 -40.61 27.58
N LYS A 120 8.62 -41.15 26.39
CA LYS A 120 9.23 -42.46 26.20
C LYS A 120 10.67 -42.40 26.71
N LYS A 121 10.98 -43.26 27.69
CA LYS A 121 12.32 -43.45 28.23
C LYS A 121 13.30 -43.80 27.10
N ALA A 122 14.24 -42.91 26.82
CA ALA A 122 15.31 -43.13 25.86
C ALA A 122 16.35 -44.11 26.40
N ALA A 123 16.71 -45.09 25.57
CA ALA A 123 17.88 -45.93 25.77
C ALA A 123 19.17 -45.15 25.42
N PRO A 124 20.34 -45.50 25.98
CA PRO A 124 21.59 -44.82 25.69
C PRO A 124 22.06 -45.19 24.28
N LEU A 125 22.12 -44.20 23.38
CA LEU A 125 22.78 -44.31 22.09
C LEU A 125 24.16 -43.65 22.19
N GLU A 126 25.20 -44.47 22.32
CA GLU A 126 26.56 -44.09 21.96
C GLU A 126 26.63 -43.89 20.45
N GLY A 127 26.72 -42.64 20.01
CA GLY A 127 26.83 -42.27 18.61
C GLY A 127 27.83 -41.14 18.43
N LYS A 128 28.96 -41.48 17.79
CA LYS A 128 30.05 -40.57 17.39
C LYS A 128 29.51 -39.26 16.80
N GLU A 129 29.86 -38.14 17.44
CA GLU A 129 29.74 -36.80 16.87
C GLU A 129 30.53 -36.76 15.56
N LYS A 130 29.81 -36.76 14.43
CA LYS A 130 30.38 -36.28 13.17
C LYS A 130 30.49 -34.78 13.31
N GLU A 131 31.73 -34.32 13.44
CA GLU A 131 32.12 -32.93 13.31
C GLU A 131 31.57 -32.39 11.98
N THR A 132 30.38 -31.79 12.03
CA THR A 132 29.84 -31.00 10.93
C THR A 132 30.74 -29.80 10.78
N VAL A 133 31.70 -29.92 9.86
CA VAL A 133 32.45 -28.80 9.31
C VAL A 133 31.41 -27.74 8.95
N MET A 134 31.35 -26.66 9.73
CA MET A 134 30.48 -25.55 9.40
C MET A 134 30.87 -25.09 7.99
N PRO A 135 29.92 -24.95 7.05
CA PRO A 135 30.23 -24.40 5.75
C PRO A 135 31.01 -23.11 5.98
N SER A 136 32.12 -22.94 5.26
CA SER A 136 32.82 -21.66 5.24
C SER A 136 31.78 -20.55 5.03
N LYS A 137 31.95 -19.39 5.67
CA LYS A 137 31.09 -18.21 5.49
C LYS A 137 31.23 -17.68 4.05
N GLU A 138 30.87 -18.52 3.09
CA GLU A 138 30.65 -18.14 1.72
C GLU A 138 29.59 -17.06 1.73
N ASP A 139 29.93 -16.04 0.97
CA ASP A 139 29.21 -14.81 0.93
C ASP A 139 27.79 -15.08 0.40
N ILE A 140 26.79 -14.85 1.26
CA ILE A 140 25.36 -14.99 0.96
C ILE A 140 25.03 -14.35 -0.40
N TYR A 141 25.59 -13.19 -0.74
CA TYR A 141 25.27 -12.52 -2.00
C TYR A 141 25.89 -13.19 -3.21
N THR A 142 27.07 -13.79 -3.07
CA THR A 142 27.66 -14.59 -4.16
C THR A 142 26.78 -15.82 -4.43
N GLN A 143 26.22 -16.40 -3.37
CA GLN A 143 25.26 -17.50 -3.46
C GLN A 143 23.96 -17.10 -4.16
N PHE A 144 23.44 -15.88 -3.97
CA PHE A 144 22.17 -15.45 -4.57
C PHE A 144 22.29 -14.74 -5.92
N SER A 145 23.51 -14.40 -6.38
CA SER A 145 23.73 -13.69 -7.65
C SER A 145 23.08 -14.39 -8.87
N HIS A 146 23.12 -15.72 -8.93
CA HIS A 146 22.50 -16.50 -10.00
C HIS A 146 20.97 -16.61 -9.87
N LYS A 147 20.44 -16.35 -8.68
CA LYS A 147 19.00 -16.35 -8.35
C LYS A 147 18.34 -15.00 -8.51
N LEU A 148 19.12 -13.95 -8.83
CA LEU A 148 18.54 -12.67 -9.21
C LEU A 148 17.60 -12.84 -10.42
N PRO A 149 16.47 -12.11 -10.47
CA PRO A 149 15.56 -12.15 -11.60
C PRO A 149 16.29 -11.89 -12.92
N MET A 150 15.89 -12.59 -13.98
CA MET A 150 16.50 -12.48 -15.30
C MET A 150 16.55 -11.04 -15.81
N PHE A 151 15.55 -10.23 -15.48
CA PHE A 151 15.54 -8.81 -15.82
C PHE A 151 16.75 -8.08 -15.24
N ILE A 152 16.97 -8.17 -13.92
CA ILE A 152 18.10 -7.53 -13.22
C ILE A 152 19.44 -8.00 -13.76
N ARG A 153 19.57 -9.29 -14.07
CA ARG A 153 20.82 -9.88 -14.61
C ARG A 153 21.17 -9.37 -16.01
N ASN A 154 20.18 -8.90 -16.77
CA ASN A 154 20.35 -8.41 -18.12
C ASN A 154 20.47 -6.88 -18.20
N LEU A 155 20.34 -6.16 -17.08
CA LEU A 155 20.54 -4.72 -17.04
C LEU A 155 22.01 -4.38 -17.32
N THR A 156 22.22 -3.27 -18.03
CA THR A 156 23.56 -2.78 -18.32
C THR A 156 24.14 -2.15 -17.05
N PRO A 157 25.34 -2.56 -16.61
CA PRO A 157 26.00 -1.93 -15.47
C PRO A 157 26.11 -0.42 -15.64
N LEU A 158 26.11 0.29 -14.51
CA LEU A 158 26.25 1.74 -14.51
C LEU A 158 27.56 2.16 -15.21
N PRO A 159 27.56 3.23 -16.06
CA PRO A 159 28.78 3.66 -16.75
C PRO A 159 29.91 4.02 -15.78
N ASP A 160 31.17 3.77 -16.17
CA ASP A 160 32.36 4.05 -15.36
C ASP A 160 32.42 5.49 -14.85
N SER A 161 31.93 6.47 -15.63
CA SER A 161 31.85 7.87 -15.21
C SER A 161 31.03 8.06 -13.93
N ASN A 162 29.97 7.28 -13.76
CA ASN A 162 29.08 7.32 -12.60
C ASN A 162 29.59 6.41 -11.47
N ILE A 163 30.33 5.35 -11.78
CA ILE A 163 30.98 4.52 -10.76
C ILE A 163 32.13 5.31 -10.09
N ASN A 164 32.92 6.03 -10.88
CA ASN A 164 34.10 6.76 -10.39
C ASN A 164 33.79 7.92 -9.43
N ILE A 165 32.53 8.38 -9.37
CA ILE A 165 32.11 9.40 -8.40
C ILE A 165 31.70 8.81 -7.05
N ILE A 166 31.47 7.49 -6.98
CA ILE A 166 31.11 6.78 -5.76
C ILE A 166 32.32 6.73 -4.82
N PRO A 167 32.19 7.12 -3.55
CA PRO A 167 33.27 7.03 -2.57
C PRO A 167 33.75 5.56 -2.42
N PRO A 168 35.07 5.28 -2.49
CA PRO A 168 35.59 3.93 -2.31
C PRO A 168 35.33 3.40 -0.89
N THR A 169 35.04 2.10 -0.77
CA THR A 169 34.81 1.41 0.52
C THR A 169 35.96 1.52 1.50
N THR A 170 37.18 1.54 0.99
CA THR A 170 38.43 1.59 1.77
C THR A 170 38.73 2.97 2.35
N THR A 171 37.98 4.00 1.92
CA THR A 171 38.24 5.35 2.38
C THR A 171 37.34 5.65 3.57
N THR A 172 37.91 6.23 4.65
CA THR A 172 37.20 6.81 5.81
C THR A 172 36.20 7.93 5.46
N LYS A 173 35.88 8.12 4.18
CA LYS A 173 35.05 9.19 3.61
C LYS A 173 33.61 8.77 3.33
N THR A 174 33.29 7.47 3.30
CA THR A 174 31.90 7.04 3.13
C THR A 174 31.16 7.24 4.44
N MET A 175 30.28 8.24 4.47
CA MET A 175 29.43 8.55 5.61
C MET A 175 28.18 7.69 5.58
N THR A 176 27.76 7.23 6.75
CA THR A 176 26.43 6.65 6.96
C THR A 176 25.56 7.59 7.77
N PHE A 177 24.25 7.36 7.67
CA PHE A 177 23.24 8.20 8.26
C PHE A 177 22.44 7.38 9.27
N THR A 178 22.02 8.01 10.37
CA THR A 178 21.07 7.38 11.29
C THR A 178 19.66 7.43 10.69
N LEU A 179 18.80 6.50 11.10
CA LEU A 179 17.39 6.52 10.73
C LEU A 179 16.72 7.87 11.09
N ASP A 180 16.98 8.36 12.29
CA ASP A 180 16.41 9.62 12.79
C ASP A 180 16.84 10.82 11.95
N PHE A 181 18.11 10.85 11.53
CA PHE A 181 18.59 11.90 10.64
C PHE A 181 17.88 11.83 9.29
N ILE A 182 17.80 10.64 8.66
CA ILE A 182 17.16 10.52 7.35
C ILE A 182 15.69 10.94 7.42
N ARG A 183 14.94 10.46 8.42
CA ARG A 183 13.53 10.84 8.62
C ARG A 183 13.36 12.31 8.95
N SER A 184 14.26 12.91 9.74
CA SER A 184 14.19 14.34 10.03
C SER A 184 14.56 15.21 8.83
N PHE A 185 15.44 14.74 7.95
CA PHE A 185 15.94 15.49 6.81
C PHE A 185 15.04 15.38 5.58
N LEU A 186 14.59 14.16 5.25
CA LEU A 186 13.75 13.88 4.09
C LEU A 186 12.25 13.92 4.43
N GLY A 187 11.88 13.67 5.68
CA GLY A 187 10.49 13.55 6.10
C GLY A 187 9.83 12.26 5.62
N GLY A 188 8.53 12.35 5.35
CA GLY A 188 7.74 11.29 4.73
C GLY A 188 7.14 10.28 5.70
N ILE A 189 6.22 9.49 5.15
CA ILE A 189 5.55 8.37 5.79
C ILE A 189 5.91 7.10 5.01
N GLU A 190 5.93 5.96 5.69
CA GLU A 190 6.11 4.68 4.99
C GLU A 190 4.87 4.40 4.15
N TRP A 191 5.06 4.27 2.85
CA TRP A 191 4.00 4.12 1.86
C TRP A 191 3.81 2.66 1.47
N SER A 192 4.92 1.96 1.20
CA SER A 192 4.99 0.51 1.03
C SER A 192 6.24 0.00 1.79
N PRO A 193 6.43 -1.33 1.97
CA PRO A 193 7.53 -1.86 2.77
C PRO A 193 8.89 -1.30 2.33
N GLY A 194 9.48 -0.45 3.18
CA GLY A 194 10.76 0.21 2.90
C GLY A 194 10.70 1.41 1.94
N LEU A 195 9.59 1.68 1.25
CA LEU A 195 9.39 2.90 0.46
C LEU A 195 8.73 3.99 1.30
N PHE A 196 9.36 5.15 1.36
CA PHE A 196 8.84 6.33 2.05
C PHE A 196 8.38 7.36 1.03
N TYR A 197 7.22 7.97 1.28
CA TYR A 197 6.62 9.01 0.45
C TYR A 197 6.41 10.28 1.28
N VAL A 198 6.64 11.44 0.69
CA VAL A 198 6.44 12.76 1.29
C VAL A 198 5.22 13.42 0.64
N PRO A 199 3.99 13.22 1.14
CA PRO A 199 2.79 13.81 0.57
C PRO A 199 2.89 15.33 0.31
N PRO A 200 2.28 15.87 -0.76
CA PRO A 200 2.16 17.31 -1.03
C PRO A 200 1.66 18.12 0.16
N SER A 201 0.73 17.54 0.92
CA SER A 201 0.20 18.12 2.16
C SER A 201 1.25 18.38 3.25
N HIS A 202 2.41 17.70 3.22
CA HIS A 202 3.53 17.93 4.14
C HIS A 202 4.46 19.08 3.69
N GLY A 203 4.12 19.77 2.59
CA GLY A 203 4.84 20.94 2.10
C GLY A 203 5.92 20.60 1.06
N ARG A 204 6.99 21.41 1.04
CA ARG A 204 8.06 21.27 0.06
C ARG A 204 8.97 20.09 0.42
N SER A 205 9.17 19.19 -0.53
CA SER A 205 10.12 18.09 -0.43
C SER A 205 11.50 18.54 -0.93
N VAL A 206 12.57 18.05 -0.29
CA VAL A 206 13.95 18.15 -0.82
C VAL A 206 14.14 17.19 -2.01
N LEU A 207 13.34 16.13 -2.07
CA LEU A 207 13.34 15.13 -3.13
C LEU A 207 12.34 15.53 -4.22
N PRO A 208 12.76 15.71 -5.48
CA PRO A 208 11.85 15.97 -6.59
C PRO A 208 10.80 14.87 -6.77
N THR A 209 11.19 13.62 -6.54
CA THR A 209 10.36 12.41 -6.65
C THR A 209 9.43 12.23 -5.45
N ARG A 210 9.66 12.99 -4.37
CA ARG A 210 8.97 12.87 -3.08
C ARG A 210 9.03 11.47 -2.45
N THR A 211 9.87 10.58 -2.96
CA THR A 211 10.03 9.21 -2.49
C THR A 211 11.49 8.86 -2.22
N PHE A 212 11.72 7.93 -1.31
CA PHE A 212 13.04 7.30 -1.07
C PHE A 212 12.86 5.92 -0.44
N TYR A 213 13.86 5.05 -0.60
CA TYR A 213 13.86 3.73 0.03
C TYR A 213 14.77 3.67 1.26
N LEU A 214 14.29 3.04 2.33
CA LEU A 214 15.04 2.61 3.51
C LEU A 214 14.95 1.10 3.63
N LEU A 215 16.04 0.40 3.31
CA LEU A 215 16.05 -1.06 3.19
C LEU A 215 17.00 -1.69 4.23
N ASP A 216 16.67 -2.91 4.66
CA ASP A 216 17.50 -3.72 5.56
C ASP A 216 18.02 -4.96 4.83
N GLY A 217 19.34 -5.02 4.63
CA GLY A 217 20.02 -6.13 3.98
C GLY A 217 20.05 -7.43 4.79
N THR A 218 19.56 -7.43 6.04
CA THR A 218 19.51 -8.64 6.89
C THR A 218 18.53 -9.68 6.34
N TYR A 219 17.39 -9.23 5.80
CA TYR A 219 16.31 -10.10 5.36
C TYR A 219 15.97 -9.97 3.88
N GLN A 220 16.66 -9.08 3.15
CA GLN A 220 16.48 -8.85 1.72
C GLN A 220 17.76 -9.28 0.97
N PRO A 221 17.88 -10.58 0.61
CA PRO A 221 19.12 -11.14 0.05
C PRO A 221 19.41 -10.68 -1.40
N TYR A 222 18.42 -10.05 -2.05
CA TYR A 222 18.47 -9.62 -3.45
C TYR A 222 18.72 -8.12 -3.63
N LEU A 223 18.94 -7.39 -2.54
CA LEU A 223 19.32 -5.99 -2.61
C LEU A 223 20.61 -5.80 -3.41
N PRO A 224 20.83 -4.59 -3.97
CA PRO A 224 22.11 -4.25 -4.57
C PRO A 224 23.29 -4.64 -3.68
N VAL A 225 24.29 -5.30 -4.25
CA VAL A 225 25.49 -5.77 -3.52
C VAL A 225 26.35 -4.61 -3.00
N GLY A 226 26.24 -3.44 -3.64
CA GLY A 226 26.91 -2.20 -3.31
C GLY A 226 26.35 -1.04 -4.15
N PRO A 227 26.76 0.21 -3.87
CA PRO A 227 26.37 1.36 -4.67
C PRO A 227 26.76 1.17 -6.15
N GLY A 228 25.86 1.55 -7.06
CA GLY A 228 26.05 1.37 -8.51
C GLY A 228 25.61 0.01 -9.06
N ALA A 229 25.29 -0.97 -8.21
CA ALA A 229 24.76 -2.26 -8.65
C ALA A 229 23.23 -2.25 -8.75
N HIS A 230 22.66 -3.10 -9.60
CA HIS A 230 21.21 -3.35 -9.63
C HIS A 230 20.81 -4.36 -8.55
N GLY A 231 19.51 -4.45 -8.24
CA GLY A 231 18.99 -5.44 -7.30
C GLY A 231 17.47 -5.55 -7.35
N ALA A 232 16.89 -6.22 -6.37
CA ALA A 232 15.44 -6.33 -6.21
C ALA A 232 15.05 -6.44 -4.73
N ILE A 233 13.81 -6.04 -4.43
CA ILE A 233 13.16 -6.22 -3.14
C ILE A 233 12.10 -7.32 -3.29
N LEU A 234 11.90 -8.10 -2.23
CA LEU A 234 10.76 -9.00 -2.11
C LEU A 234 9.67 -8.35 -1.25
N THR A 235 8.47 -8.21 -1.80
CA THR A 235 7.27 -7.74 -1.09
C THR A 235 6.08 -8.64 -1.35
N ALA A 236 5.16 -8.77 -0.38
CA ALA A 236 3.93 -9.53 -0.56
C ALA A 236 2.82 -8.70 -1.23
N PHE A 237 2.79 -7.40 -0.99
CA PHE A 237 1.76 -6.48 -1.45
C PHE A 237 2.38 -5.14 -1.86
N PHE A 238 1.75 -4.49 -2.82
CA PHE A 238 2.00 -3.09 -3.15
C PHE A 238 0.86 -2.25 -2.60
N ASN A 239 1.19 -1.05 -2.14
CA ASN A 239 0.19 -0.03 -1.94
C ASN A 239 -0.14 0.63 -3.30
N GLU A 240 -1.19 1.44 -3.35
CA GLU A 240 -1.53 2.26 -4.53
C GLU A 240 -0.34 3.14 -4.95
N ASN A 241 -0.22 3.48 -6.23
CA ASN A 241 0.85 4.38 -6.67
C ASN A 241 0.58 5.77 -6.08
N PRO A 242 1.59 6.47 -5.48
CA PRO A 242 1.40 7.84 -5.02
C PRO A 242 0.78 8.78 -6.08
N GLU A 243 1.05 8.56 -7.37
CA GLU A 243 0.48 9.32 -8.49
C GLU A 243 -1.04 9.08 -8.67
N GLU A 244 -1.56 7.91 -8.29
CA GLU A 244 -3.00 7.62 -8.32
C GLU A 244 -3.73 8.38 -7.19
N TYR A 245 -3.03 8.61 -6.07
CA TYR A 245 -3.59 9.26 -4.88
C TYR A 245 -3.48 10.79 -4.92
N ASP A 246 -2.29 11.33 -5.20
CA ASP A 246 -1.98 12.77 -5.16
C ASP A 246 -1.77 13.38 -6.58
N GLY A 247 -2.00 12.60 -7.65
CA GLY A 247 -1.88 13.08 -9.03
C GLY A 247 -0.44 13.47 -9.41
N ASP A 248 -0.32 14.42 -10.34
CA ASP A 248 0.97 14.93 -10.82
C ASP A 248 1.84 15.55 -9.70
N GLU A 249 1.24 15.98 -8.58
CA GLU A 249 1.96 16.55 -7.44
C GLU A 249 2.77 15.51 -6.65
N ALA A 250 2.46 14.23 -6.81
CA ALA A 250 3.23 13.14 -6.23
C ALA A 250 4.65 13.07 -6.81
N GLY A 251 4.83 13.59 -8.02
CA GLY A 251 6.06 13.43 -8.80
C GLY A 251 6.23 12.01 -9.31
N ALA A 252 7.28 11.78 -10.11
CA ALA A 252 7.63 10.46 -10.63
C ALA A 252 8.13 9.55 -9.49
N ALA A 253 7.20 8.96 -8.74
CA ALA A 253 7.43 8.32 -7.44
C ALA A 253 8.42 7.14 -7.50
N TYR A 254 8.64 6.59 -8.69
CA TYR A 254 9.50 5.44 -8.95
C TYR A 254 10.67 5.71 -9.89
N GLU A 255 10.93 6.97 -10.26
CA GLU A 255 12.04 7.34 -11.13
C GLU A 255 13.12 8.12 -10.36
N ASN A 256 14.39 7.73 -10.46
CA ASN A 256 15.51 8.43 -9.82
C ASN A 256 15.39 8.53 -8.28
N VAL A 257 14.80 7.52 -7.65
CA VAL A 257 14.51 7.45 -6.22
C VAL A 257 15.79 7.15 -5.42
N PRO A 258 16.14 7.96 -4.40
CA PRO A 258 17.27 7.66 -3.52
C PRO A 258 17.07 6.35 -2.75
N VAL A 259 18.08 5.48 -2.74
CA VAL A 259 18.06 4.24 -1.97
C VAL A 259 19.10 4.28 -0.85
N PHE A 260 18.65 3.92 0.35
CA PHE A 260 19.51 3.77 1.52
C PHE A 260 19.38 2.35 2.07
N ILE A 261 20.51 1.71 2.35
CA ILE A 261 20.53 0.33 2.84
C ILE A 261 21.34 0.25 4.12
N CYS A 262 20.78 -0.40 5.14
CA CYS A 262 21.48 -0.80 6.36
C CYS A 262 21.79 -2.30 6.35
N ASN A 263 22.73 -2.73 7.21
CA ASN A 263 23.11 -4.15 7.40
C ASN A 263 23.54 -4.93 6.15
N SER A 264 23.70 -4.27 5.02
CA SER A 264 24.26 -4.83 3.79
C SER A 264 25.72 -5.25 4.00
N GLN A 265 26.22 -6.14 3.15
CA GLN A 265 27.63 -6.51 3.18
C GLN A 265 28.56 -5.33 2.87
N TYR A 266 28.19 -4.50 1.90
CA TYR A 266 28.92 -3.27 1.64
C TYR A 266 29.06 -2.42 2.91
N THR A 267 27.95 -2.21 3.64
CA THR A 267 27.96 -1.46 4.90
C THR A 267 28.82 -2.13 5.98
N LYS A 268 28.86 -3.47 6.02
CA LYS A 268 29.71 -4.23 6.96
C LYS A 268 31.21 -4.12 6.65
N GLN A 269 31.57 -3.86 5.40
CA GLN A 269 32.96 -3.68 4.97
C GLN A 269 33.49 -2.27 5.20
N ILE A 270 32.61 -1.27 5.36
CA ILE A 270 33.04 0.09 5.70
C ILE A 270 33.60 0.05 7.13
N GLU A 271 34.92 0.10 7.25
CA GLU A 271 35.60 0.15 8.53
C GLU A 271 35.27 1.48 9.21
N TYR A 272 34.42 1.41 10.24
CA TYR A 272 34.04 2.58 11.01
C TYR A 272 35.07 2.85 12.11
N PRO A 273 35.76 4.00 12.10
CA PRO A 273 36.57 4.41 13.25
C PRO A 273 35.73 4.47 14.55
N PHE A 274 34.43 4.74 14.41
CA PHE A 274 33.50 4.91 15.53
C PHE A 274 32.79 3.62 15.98
N GLN A 275 32.98 2.49 15.29
CA GLN A 275 32.39 1.22 15.74
C GLN A 275 33.12 0.65 16.97
N GLN A 276 34.41 0.96 17.14
CA GLN A 276 35.19 0.48 18.29
C GLN A 276 34.75 1.11 19.62
N GLU A 277 34.29 2.36 19.64
CA GLU A 277 33.82 3.00 20.89
C GLU A 277 32.41 2.53 21.31
N LEU A 278 31.56 2.11 20.36
CA LEU A 278 30.23 1.57 20.65
C LEU A 278 30.24 0.08 21.02
N ASN A 279 31.23 -0.69 20.56
CA ASN A 279 31.36 -2.11 20.86
C ASN A 279 32.15 -2.40 22.16
N GLY A 280 32.84 -1.41 22.72
CA GLY A 280 33.74 -1.59 23.88
C GLY A 280 33.29 -0.97 25.20
N ALA A 281 32.34 -0.04 25.19
CA ALA A 281 31.85 0.61 26.40
C ALA A 281 30.36 0.90 26.29
N THR A 282 29.52 -0.15 26.38
CA THR A 282 28.15 0.07 26.85
C THR A 282 28.30 0.60 28.28
N PRO A 283 27.89 1.84 28.59
CA PRO A 283 27.95 2.33 29.96
C PRO A 283 27.17 1.35 30.84
N PRO A 284 27.76 0.82 31.93
CA PRO A 284 27.05 -0.08 32.81
C PRO A 284 25.79 0.63 33.32
N GLY A 285 24.61 0.12 32.95
CA GLY A 285 23.30 0.71 33.28
C GLY A 285 22.43 1.14 32.10
N ARG A 286 22.92 1.08 30.83
CA ARG A 286 22.06 1.13 29.63
C ARG A 286 22.05 -0.21 28.90
N GLU A 287 21.63 -1.25 29.60
CA GLU A 287 21.26 -2.54 29.00
C GLU A 287 19.90 -2.37 28.30
N GLY A 288 19.91 -1.68 27.16
CA GLY A 288 18.68 -1.27 26.50
C GLY A 288 18.91 -0.59 25.16
N LYS A 289 19.01 -1.43 24.12
CA LYS A 289 18.45 -1.26 22.78
C LYS A 289 18.91 -0.06 21.92
N HIS A 290 19.35 -0.43 20.71
CA HIS A 290 19.73 0.37 19.54
C HIS A 290 21.17 0.90 19.54
N LEU A 291 22.10 0.02 19.13
CA LEU A 291 23.08 0.45 18.12
C LEU A 291 22.26 1.16 17.03
N GLN A 292 22.42 2.48 16.88
CA GLN A 292 21.67 3.24 15.90
C GLN A 292 21.89 2.60 14.53
N THR A 293 20.84 2.04 13.94
CA THR A 293 20.89 1.46 12.60
C THR A 293 21.44 2.52 11.65
N ARG A 294 22.56 2.20 11.01
CA ARG A 294 23.29 3.08 10.09
C ARG A 294 22.97 2.68 8.66
N TYR A 295 22.57 3.67 7.88
CA TYR A 295 22.19 3.53 6.49
C TYR A 295 23.27 4.11 5.58
N THR A 296 23.62 3.38 4.53
CA THR A 296 24.52 3.85 3.48
C THR A 296 23.70 4.31 2.29
N TYR A 297 24.06 5.42 1.65
CA TYR A 297 23.44 5.85 0.41
C TYR A 297 23.98 5.03 -0.77
N TYR A 298 23.09 4.34 -1.48
CA TYR A 298 23.43 3.41 -2.56
C TYR A 298 23.34 4.01 -3.96
N GLY A 299 22.77 5.22 -4.09
CA GLY A 299 22.54 5.89 -5.36
C GLY A 299 21.07 6.18 -5.62
N THR A 300 20.78 6.53 -6.86
CA THR A 300 19.42 6.74 -7.38
C THR A 300 19.00 5.53 -8.21
N TYR A 301 17.76 5.10 -8.00
CA TYR A 301 17.21 3.90 -8.62
C TYR A 301 15.88 4.21 -9.29
N SER A 302 15.58 3.50 -10.36
CA SER A 302 14.28 3.56 -11.01
C SER A 302 13.66 2.17 -11.09
N GLN A 303 12.33 2.13 -11.11
CA GLN A 303 11.57 0.92 -11.43
C GLN A 303 11.11 0.99 -12.89
N SER A 304 12.01 0.66 -13.81
CA SER A 304 11.75 0.72 -15.27
C SER A 304 10.81 -0.38 -15.79
N ARG A 305 10.47 -1.34 -14.93
CA ARG A 305 9.61 -2.48 -15.25
C ARG A 305 8.70 -2.81 -14.09
N TRP A 306 7.47 -3.20 -14.42
CA TRP A 306 6.50 -3.70 -13.45
C TRP A 306 7.03 -4.92 -12.68
N SER A 307 6.54 -5.07 -11.46
CA SER A 307 6.91 -6.15 -10.57
C SER A 307 6.43 -7.50 -11.09
N ASP A 308 7.30 -8.52 -11.00
CA ASP A 308 6.95 -9.88 -11.40
C ASP A 308 6.57 -10.70 -10.15
N LYS A 309 5.39 -11.35 -10.18
CA LYS A 309 4.94 -12.25 -9.13
C LYS A 309 5.78 -13.54 -9.15
N LEU A 310 6.24 -14.01 -7.99
CA LEU A 310 6.89 -15.30 -7.87
C LEU A 310 5.83 -16.41 -7.95
N ASP A 311 6.12 -17.44 -8.73
CA ASP A 311 5.39 -18.71 -8.68
C ASP A 311 5.76 -19.50 -7.42
N TYR A 312 5.05 -20.61 -7.19
CA TYR A 312 5.29 -21.50 -6.06
C TYR A 312 6.73 -22.00 -5.99
N ASP A 313 7.25 -22.54 -7.09
CA ASP A 313 8.56 -23.19 -7.12
C ASP A 313 9.67 -22.18 -6.80
N ARG A 314 9.66 -20.99 -7.41
CA ARG A 314 10.64 -19.94 -7.13
C ARG A 314 10.52 -19.39 -5.72
N LEU A 315 9.31 -19.25 -5.18
CA LEU A 315 9.14 -18.87 -3.78
C LEU A 315 9.77 -19.89 -2.82
N GLN A 316 9.71 -21.18 -3.16
CA GLN A 316 10.27 -22.25 -2.34
C GLN A 316 11.77 -22.43 -2.49
N GLU A 317 12.28 -22.39 -3.73
CA GLU A 317 13.68 -22.66 -4.04
C GLU A 317 14.58 -21.42 -3.89
N ASP A 318 14.08 -20.24 -4.27
CA ASP A 318 14.89 -19.04 -4.32
C ASP A 318 14.78 -18.21 -3.05
N VAL A 319 13.62 -18.14 -2.38
CA VAL A 319 13.46 -17.25 -1.22
C VAL A 319 13.91 -17.94 0.07
N PRO A 320 14.93 -17.40 0.78
CA PRO A 320 15.39 -17.99 2.02
C PRO A 320 14.29 -18.05 3.08
N HIS A 321 14.29 -19.11 3.88
CA HIS A 321 13.31 -19.27 4.96
C HIS A 321 13.35 -18.10 5.96
N SER A 322 14.53 -17.54 6.26
CA SER A 322 14.67 -16.36 7.12
C SER A 322 13.95 -15.12 6.57
N THR A 323 13.95 -14.94 5.24
CA THR A 323 13.21 -13.86 4.58
C THR A 323 11.70 -14.11 4.66
N LYS A 324 11.25 -15.35 4.38
CA LYS A 324 9.82 -15.72 4.56
C LYS A 324 9.35 -15.49 6.00
N MET A 325 10.16 -15.88 6.99
CA MET A 325 9.91 -15.66 8.41
C MET A 325 9.78 -14.19 8.75
N HIS A 326 10.72 -13.35 8.31
CA HIS A 326 10.70 -11.92 8.57
C HIS A 326 9.44 -11.26 7.97
N ILE A 327 9.13 -11.54 6.70
CA ILE A 327 7.93 -11.01 6.04
C ILE A 327 6.66 -11.49 6.75
N ALA A 328 6.60 -12.76 7.15
CA ALA A 328 5.46 -13.31 7.89
C ALA A 328 5.27 -12.63 9.26
N GLU A 329 6.37 -12.34 9.95
CA GLU A 329 6.34 -11.59 11.21
C GLU A 329 5.77 -10.19 10.97
N THR A 330 6.33 -9.42 10.03
CA THR A 330 5.86 -8.06 9.69
C THR A 330 4.39 -8.03 9.27
N LEU A 331 3.94 -8.95 8.41
CA LEU A 331 2.53 -9.00 7.98
C LEU A 331 1.57 -9.37 9.12
N SER A 332 2.05 -10.10 10.13
CA SER A 332 1.26 -10.48 11.31
C SER A 332 1.30 -9.46 12.44
N GLU A 333 2.10 -8.40 12.33
CA GLU A 333 2.23 -7.39 13.39
C GLU A 333 0.89 -6.71 13.71
N VAL A 334 0.71 -6.42 15.00
CA VAL A 334 -0.40 -5.61 15.49
C VAL A 334 -0.08 -4.15 15.19
N GLY A 335 -1.05 -3.43 14.60
CA GLY A 335 -0.84 -2.03 14.21
C GLY A 335 -0.16 -1.85 12.85
N ARG A 336 -0.12 -2.90 12.02
CA ARG A 336 0.24 -2.79 10.60
C ARG A 336 -0.64 -1.74 9.88
N PRO A 337 -0.15 -1.15 8.77
CA PRO A 337 -0.93 -0.20 7.99
C PRO A 337 -2.28 -0.75 7.53
N GLU A 338 -3.26 0.13 7.38
CA GLU A 338 -4.63 -0.23 6.99
C GLU A 338 -4.66 -0.92 5.61
N TRP A 339 -3.94 -0.39 4.63
CA TRP A 339 -3.86 -0.96 3.28
C TRP A 339 -3.31 -2.40 3.29
N VAL A 340 -2.36 -2.73 4.19
CA VAL A 340 -1.85 -4.11 4.37
C VAL A 340 -2.94 -5.00 4.95
N THR A 341 -3.71 -4.48 5.92
CA THR A 341 -4.84 -5.19 6.51
C THR A 341 -5.90 -5.52 5.46
N GLU A 342 -6.22 -4.58 4.58
CA GLU A 342 -7.18 -4.77 3.47
C GLU A 342 -6.65 -5.75 2.44
N ALA A 343 -5.37 -5.68 2.06
CA ALA A 343 -4.74 -6.64 1.17
C ALA A 343 -4.77 -8.07 1.73
N LEU A 344 -4.48 -8.23 3.03
CA LEU A 344 -4.59 -9.51 3.72
C LEU A 344 -6.04 -10.00 3.81
N MET A 345 -7.01 -9.12 4.08
CA MET A 345 -8.44 -9.46 4.06
C MET A 345 -8.83 -10.02 2.70
N LYS A 346 -8.51 -9.31 1.61
CA LYS A 346 -8.82 -9.72 0.24
C LYS A 346 -8.20 -11.08 -0.11
N HIS A 347 -7.00 -11.35 0.38
CA HIS A 347 -6.31 -12.61 0.12
C HIS A 347 -6.88 -13.80 0.90
N PHE A 348 -6.99 -13.69 2.23
CA PHE A 348 -7.40 -14.81 3.09
C PHE A 348 -8.91 -15.00 3.19
N PHE A 349 -9.68 -13.93 2.98
CA PHE A 349 -11.12 -13.92 3.07
C PHE A 349 -11.67 -13.17 1.85
N PRO A 350 -11.68 -13.80 0.67
CA PRO A 350 -12.17 -13.17 -0.54
C PRO A 350 -13.55 -12.55 -0.35
N LYS A 351 -13.74 -11.37 -0.94
CA LYS A 351 -15.02 -10.67 -0.92
C LYS A 351 -16.08 -11.55 -1.59
N PRO A 352 -17.29 -11.70 -1.01
CA PRO A 352 -18.32 -12.51 -1.64
C PRO A 352 -18.69 -11.90 -3.01
N GLU A 353 -18.99 -12.75 -3.99
CA GLU A 353 -19.41 -12.32 -5.31
C GLU A 353 -20.92 -12.05 -5.35
N TYR A 354 -21.34 -11.13 -6.23
CA TYR A 354 -22.76 -10.87 -6.46
C TYR A 354 -23.35 -11.91 -7.40
N GLU A 355 -24.21 -12.77 -6.87
CA GLU A 355 -24.91 -13.82 -7.62
C GLU A 355 -26.37 -13.45 -7.97
N GLY A 356 -26.79 -12.22 -7.65
CA GLY A 356 -28.16 -11.76 -7.84
C GLY A 356 -28.48 -11.37 -9.28
N ARG A 357 -29.76 -11.04 -9.53
CA ARG A 357 -30.19 -10.61 -10.87
C ARG A 357 -29.63 -9.22 -11.20
N LEU A 358 -28.97 -9.12 -12.34
CA LEU A 358 -28.60 -7.81 -12.89
C LEU A 358 -29.84 -7.14 -13.51
N PRO A 359 -29.96 -5.80 -13.42
CA PRO A 359 -30.91 -5.06 -14.22
C PRO A 359 -30.71 -5.45 -15.68
N LYS A 360 -31.77 -5.89 -16.37
CA LYS A 360 -31.71 -6.11 -17.82
C LYS A 360 -31.36 -4.76 -18.43
N GLY A 361 -30.10 -4.59 -18.83
CA GLY A 361 -29.62 -3.34 -19.40
C GLY A 361 -30.58 -2.89 -20.48
N GLY A 362 -31.23 -1.75 -20.27
CA GLY A 362 -32.08 -1.15 -21.29
C GLY A 362 -31.27 -1.09 -22.58
N LYS A 363 -31.82 -1.61 -23.68
CA LYS A 363 -31.16 -1.74 -24.99
C LYS A 363 -30.27 -0.53 -25.30
N ILE A 364 -28.97 -0.62 -25.01
CA ILE A 364 -28.00 0.33 -25.53
C ILE A 364 -27.68 -0.14 -26.95
N GLY A 365 -28.47 0.35 -27.91
CA GLY A 365 -28.14 0.40 -29.35
C GLY A 365 -27.71 -0.90 -30.02
N GLY A 366 -28.68 -1.71 -30.47
CA GLY A 366 -28.41 -2.84 -31.35
C GLY A 366 -29.67 -3.25 -32.12
N ALA A 367 -29.94 -2.54 -33.22
CA ALA A 367 -31.04 -2.83 -34.11
C ALA A 367 -30.78 -4.10 -34.93
N ALA A 368 -31.56 -5.16 -34.69
CA ALA A 368 -31.97 -6.22 -35.63
C ALA A 368 -32.72 -7.28 -34.79
N GLY A 369 -33.96 -7.70 -35.05
CA GLY A 369 -34.94 -7.42 -36.08
C GLY A 369 -36.10 -8.40 -35.83
N ASN A 370 -37.32 -7.94 -36.07
CA ASN A 370 -38.56 -8.69 -36.29
C ASN A 370 -39.06 -9.71 -35.24
N LEU A 371 -40.17 -9.44 -34.55
CA LEU A 371 -41.60 -9.52 -34.99
C LEU A 371 -42.22 -10.90 -34.75
N GLY A 372 -43.12 -10.97 -33.76
CA GLY A 372 -44.10 -12.04 -33.67
C GLY A 372 -44.84 -12.09 -32.33
N ALA A 373 -46.13 -11.75 -32.36
CA ALA A 373 -47.17 -11.97 -31.35
C ALA A 373 -47.18 -11.05 -30.10
N ARG A 374 -47.90 -9.92 -30.24
CA ARG A 374 -48.53 -9.19 -29.13
C ARG A 374 -49.52 -10.09 -28.40
N THR A 375 -49.19 -10.50 -27.19
CA THR A 375 -50.19 -10.83 -26.15
C THR A 375 -50.27 -9.64 -25.22
N ASN A 376 -51.43 -8.98 -25.19
CA ASN A 376 -51.75 -7.90 -24.24
C ASN A 376 -51.95 -8.49 -22.82
N ILE A 377 -50.88 -9.02 -22.24
CA ILE A 377 -50.79 -9.36 -20.82
C ILE A 377 -49.92 -8.28 -20.19
N THR A 378 -50.34 -7.77 -19.05
CA THR A 378 -49.82 -6.62 -18.28
C THR A 378 -48.30 -6.66 -18.05
N GLU A 379 -47.53 -6.18 -19.04
CA GLU A 379 -46.06 -6.09 -19.01
C GLU A 379 -45.56 -5.29 -17.79
N GLU A 380 -46.31 -4.28 -17.35
CA GLU A 380 -45.99 -3.45 -16.19
C GLU A 380 -45.86 -4.26 -14.88
N SER A 381 -46.71 -5.28 -14.68
CA SER A 381 -46.71 -6.08 -13.45
C SER A 381 -45.51 -7.03 -13.35
N GLU A 382 -45.01 -7.53 -14.48
CA GLU A 382 -43.85 -8.42 -14.50
C GLU A 382 -42.55 -7.62 -14.33
N GLU A 383 -42.47 -6.42 -14.89
CA GLU A 383 -41.35 -5.51 -14.71
C GLU A 383 -41.19 -5.08 -13.25
N GLU A 384 -42.28 -4.72 -12.58
CA GLU A 384 -42.28 -4.37 -11.14
C GLU A 384 -41.82 -5.53 -10.26
N ALA A 385 -42.28 -6.76 -10.55
CA ALA A 385 -41.87 -7.95 -9.80
C ALA A 385 -40.38 -8.26 -10.00
N VAL A 386 -39.86 -8.12 -11.22
CA VAL A 386 -38.43 -8.29 -11.53
C VAL A 386 -37.60 -7.23 -10.80
N GLN A 387 -38.06 -5.98 -10.80
CA GLN A 387 -37.38 -4.87 -10.13
C GLN A 387 -37.30 -5.08 -8.62
N THR A 388 -38.41 -5.47 -7.99
CA THR A 388 -38.45 -5.76 -6.55
C THR A 388 -37.51 -6.91 -6.18
N GLN A 389 -37.39 -7.92 -7.05
CA GLN A 389 -36.44 -9.02 -6.84
C GLN A 389 -34.98 -8.56 -6.94
N ILE A 390 -34.65 -7.70 -7.92
CA ILE A 390 -33.30 -7.12 -8.06
C ILE A 390 -32.93 -6.33 -6.81
N GLU A 391 -33.85 -5.48 -6.33
CA GLU A 391 -33.64 -4.69 -5.11
C GLU A 391 -33.41 -5.57 -3.88
N HIS A 392 -34.20 -6.63 -3.74
CA HIS A 392 -34.01 -7.61 -2.68
C HIS A 392 -32.63 -8.30 -2.78
N ASP A 393 -32.21 -8.71 -3.97
CA ASP A 393 -30.93 -9.37 -4.20
C ASP A 393 -29.75 -8.44 -3.90
N ILE A 394 -29.83 -7.16 -4.30
CA ILE A 394 -28.83 -6.13 -3.97
C ILE A 394 -28.78 -5.91 -2.46
N ALA A 395 -29.93 -5.73 -1.79
CA ALA A 395 -29.99 -5.53 -0.35
C ALA A 395 -29.46 -6.74 0.44
N SER A 396 -29.68 -7.95 -0.07
CA SER A 396 -29.10 -9.19 0.48
C SER A 396 -27.57 -9.19 0.35
N TYR A 397 -27.06 -8.84 -0.82
CA TYR A 397 -25.61 -8.76 -1.07
C TYR A 397 -24.92 -7.69 -0.22
N LEU A 398 -25.51 -6.50 -0.08
CA LEU A 398 -24.95 -5.45 0.80
C LEU A 398 -24.84 -5.90 2.26
N ARG A 399 -25.83 -6.66 2.77
CA ARG A 399 -25.74 -7.28 4.11
C ARG A 399 -24.62 -8.32 4.19
N LYS A 400 -24.42 -9.13 3.15
CA LYS A 400 -23.28 -10.06 3.07
C LYS A 400 -21.95 -9.31 3.10
N LEU A 401 -21.84 -8.18 2.38
CA LEU A 401 -20.63 -7.35 2.38
C LEU A 401 -20.33 -6.73 3.74
N GLU A 402 -21.34 -6.18 4.42
CA GLU A 402 -21.16 -5.62 5.76
C GLU A 402 -20.73 -6.69 6.78
N THR A 403 -21.33 -7.89 6.68
CA THR A 403 -20.96 -9.03 7.53
C THR A 403 -19.53 -9.48 7.24
N TRP A 404 -19.19 -9.61 5.95
CA TRP A 404 -17.85 -9.98 5.50
C TRP A 404 -16.79 -9.00 6.00
N ASP A 405 -17.01 -7.69 5.88
CA ASP A 405 -16.03 -6.69 6.33
C ASP A 405 -15.76 -6.82 7.84
N LYS A 406 -16.81 -6.89 8.66
CA LYS A 406 -16.69 -7.05 10.12
C LYS A 406 -15.97 -8.35 10.49
N ASP A 407 -16.39 -9.47 9.92
CA ASP A 407 -15.85 -10.78 10.23
C ASP A 407 -14.39 -10.93 9.76
N SER A 408 -14.10 -10.48 8.54
CA SER A 408 -12.76 -10.55 7.94
C SER A 408 -11.78 -9.66 8.69
N ARG A 409 -12.17 -8.43 9.06
CA ARG A 409 -11.35 -7.55 9.92
C ARG A 409 -11.04 -8.20 11.27
N MET A 410 -12.04 -8.83 11.90
CA MET A 410 -11.84 -9.54 13.16
C MET A 410 -10.88 -10.72 13.01
N LYS A 411 -11.05 -11.55 11.98
CA LYS A 411 -10.19 -12.71 11.72
C LYS A 411 -8.76 -12.30 11.39
N ILE A 412 -8.58 -11.25 10.60
CA ILE A 412 -7.27 -10.72 10.22
C ILE A 412 -6.52 -10.12 11.42
N LYS A 413 -7.21 -9.55 12.42
CA LYS A 413 -6.58 -9.15 13.70
C LYS A 413 -6.05 -10.34 14.51
N LEU A 414 -6.56 -11.55 14.27
CA LEU A 414 -6.12 -12.79 14.93
C LEU A 414 -5.10 -13.57 14.09
N LEU A 415 -4.73 -13.05 12.93
CA LEU A 415 -3.77 -13.69 12.03
C LEU A 415 -2.39 -13.75 12.68
N LYS A 416 -1.79 -14.94 12.71
CA LYS A 416 -0.46 -15.16 13.26
C LYS A 416 0.54 -15.38 12.14
N LYS A 417 1.83 -15.22 12.47
CA LYS A 417 2.93 -15.50 11.54
C LYS A 417 2.85 -16.92 10.97
N GLU A 418 2.42 -17.91 11.75
CA GLU A 418 2.30 -19.29 11.29
C GLU A 418 1.26 -19.43 10.16
N ASN A 419 0.18 -18.64 10.19
CA ASN A 419 -0.82 -18.63 9.13
C ASN A 419 -0.25 -18.08 7.82
N ILE A 420 0.59 -17.03 7.91
CA ILE A 420 1.27 -16.45 6.74
C ILE A 420 2.30 -17.42 6.16
N LEU A 421 3.10 -18.07 7.02
CA LEU A 421 4.07 -19.07 6.59
C LEU A 421 3.38 -20.25 5.91
N GLU A 422 2.29 -20.77 6.49
CA GLU A 422 1.49 -21.81 5.85
C GLU A 422 0.99 -21.36 4.48
N ALA A 423 0.58 -20.10 4.32
CA ALA A 423 0.15 -19.56 3.04
C ALA A 423 1.28 -19.50 1.99
N PHE A 424 2.53 -19.25 2.38
CA PHE A 424 3.68 -19.34 1.47
C PHE A 424 3.93 -20.78 0.99
N GLU A 425 3.63 -21.78 1.83
CA GLU A 425 3.79 -23.20 1.52
C GLU A 425 2.63 -23.80 0.71
N LYS A 426 1.50 -23.09 0.59
CA LYS A 426 0.36 -23.55 -0.20
C LYS A 426 0.56 -23.35 -1.70
N PRO A 427 0.17 -24.31 -2.55
CA PRO A 427 0.03 -24.13 -3.99
C PRO A 427 -0.92 -23.00 -4.39
N ASP A 428 -0.76 -22.47 -5.60
CA ASP A 428 -1.64 -21.39 -6.11
C ASP A 428 -3.05 -21.87 -6.46
N VAL A 429 -3.24 -23.19 -6.60
CA VAL A 429 -4.52 -23.83 -6.96
C VAL A 429 -5.40 -24.17 -5.76
N ASP A 430 -4.89 -23.99 -4.54
CA ASP A 430 -5.62 -24.26 -3.30
C ASP A 430 -6.65 -23.17 -2.99
N ASP A 431 -7.56 -23.44 -2.04
CA ASP A 431 -8.55 -22.47 -1.54
C ASP A 431 -8.40 -22.26 -0.02
N PRO A 432 -7.96 -21.07 0.46
CA PRO A 432 -7.52 -19.92 -0.34
C PRO A 432 -6.18 -20.22 -1.05
N PRO A 433 -5.89 -19.49 -2.16
CA PRO A 433 -4.64 -19.68 -2.89
C PRO A 433 -3.44 -19.31 -2.02
N GLY A 434 -2.27 -19.87 -2.36
CA GLY A 434 -1.03 -19.52 -1.69
C GLY A 434 -0.71 -18.01 -1.75
N LEU A 435 -0.13 -17.50 -0.68
CA LEU A 435 0.42 -16.15 -0.66
C LEU A 435 1.74 -16.17 -1.45
N ARG A 436 1.93 -15.20 -2.33
CA ARG A 436 3.15 -15.08 -3.14
C ARG A 436 3.79 -13.73 -2.92
N LEU A 437 5.10 -13.71 -3.12
CA LEU A 437 5.88 -12.48 -3.13
C LEU A 437 5.98 -11.96 -4.57
N PHE A 438 6.38 -10.71 -4.69
CA PHE A 438 6.68 -10.02 -5.93
C PHE A 438 8.11 -9.51 -5.90
N TRP A 439 8.74 -9.53 -7.06
CA TRP A 439 9.97 -8.81 -7.31
C TRP A 439 9.67 -7.35 -7.56
N GLU A 440 10.19 -6.47 -6.72
CA GLU A 440 10.25 -5.04 -7.00
C GLU A 440 11.66 -4.70 -7.46
N TYR A 441 11.79 -4.26 -8.72
CA TYR A 441 13.07 -4.09 -9.38
C TYR A 441 13.74 -2.77 -9.01
N LEU A 442 15.02 -2.86 -8.64
CA LEU A 442 15.87 -1.71 -8.35
C LEU A 442 16.94 -1.59 -9.44
N GLU A 443 16.66 -0.81 -10.49
CA GLU A 443 17.66 -0.44 -11.49
C GLU A 443 18.44 0.79 -11.02
N CYS A 444 19.74 0.63 -10.72
CA CYS A 444 20.59 1.78 -10.46
C CYS A 444 20.76 2.62 -11.74
N VAL A 445 20.27 3.86 -11.70
CA VAL A 445 20.36 4.82 -12.81
C VAL A 445 21.44 5.87 -12.59
N GLY A 446 21.96 6.00 -11.38
CA GLY A 446 23.01 6.96 -11.06
C GLY A 446 23.42 6.98 -9.59
N TRP A 447 24.32 7.91 -9.28
CA TRP A 447 24.72 8.22 -7.92
C TRP A 447 24.83 9.74 -7.78
N ASP A 448 23.92 10.35 -7.04
CA ASP A 448 23.87 11.82 -6.93
C ASP A 448 24.84 12.32 -5.86
N LYS A 449 26.01 12.78 -6.33
CA LYS A 449 27.05 13.38 -5.48
C LYS A 449 26.60 14.66 -4.80
N GLY A 450 25.79 15.48 -5.47
CA GLY A 450 25.31 16.75 -4.91
C GLY A 450 24.35 16.52 -3.75
N PHE A 451 23.39 15.61 -3.94
CA PHE A 451 22.49 15.18 -2.89
C PHE A 451 23.22 14.54 -1.71
N TYR A 452 24.14 13.60 -1.96
CA TYR A 452 24.95 12.97 -0.91
C TYR A 452 25.74 14.00 -0.08
N ASN A 453 26.45 14.92 -0.75
CA ASN A 453 27.22 15.95 -0.05
C ASN A 453 26.32 16.86 0.80
N THR A 454 25.13 17.19 0.30
CA THR A 454 24.15 17.99 1.04
C THR A 454 23.72 17.26 2.32
N MET A 455 23.44 15.96 2.25
CA MET A 455 23.12 15.16 3.45
C MET A 455 24.28 15.12 4.44
N VAL A 456 25.51 14.90 3.97
CA VAL A 456 26.70 14.90 4.83
C VAL A 456 26.86 16.24 5.55
N GLU A 457 26.76 17.36 4.84
CA GLU A 457 26.87 18.69 5.43
C GLU A 457 25.78 18.93 6.50
N GLN A 458 24.54 18.53 6.22
CA GLN A 458 23.42 18.73 7.15
C GLN A 458 23.58 17.85 8.39
N MET A 459 24.05 16.61 8.23
CA MET A 459 24.36 15.73 9.35
C MET A 459 25.45 16.34 10.24
N LEU A 460 26.55 16.82 9.65
CA LEU A 460 27.64 17.46 10.41
C LEU A 460 27.18 18.74 11.12
N LYS A 461 26.36 19.56 10.47
CA LYS A 461 25.74 20.75 11.10
C LYS A 461 24.86 20.35 12.27
N SER A 462 24.06 19.29 12.14
CA SER A 462 23.18 18.81 13.21
C SER A 462 23.95 18.25 14.41
N ALA A 463 25.11 17.62 14.19
CA ALA A 463 25.97 17.09 15.25
C ALA A 463 26.76 18.17 16.02
N SER A 464 26.89 19.37 15.44
CA SER A 464 27.61 20.51 16.05
C SER A 464 26.75 21.39 16.96
N ARG A 465 25.42 21.16 16.99
CA ARG A 465 24.46 21.85 17.86
C ARG A 465 24.22 21.00 19.10
#